data_AF-A0A0E3U5U8-F1
#
_entry.id   AF-A0A0E3U5U8-F1
#
_cell.length_a   1.000
_cell.length_b   1.000
_cell.length_c   1.000
_cell.angle_alpha   90.00
_cell.angle_beta   90.00
_cell.angle_gamma   90.00
#
_symmetry.space_group_name_H-M   'P 1'
#
loop_
_entity.id
_entity.type
_entity.pdbx_description
1 polymer ?
#
loop_
_entity_poly.entity_id
_entity_poly.type
_entity_poly.pdbx_seq_one_letter_code
_entity_poly.pdbx_strand_id
1 'polypeptide(L)'
;MALLDDFNRRLEEAGWPDDAEFRGFLARFANLGPIDTLRNCFTCGHKQDILIWAGQCHVSSYGAGRDFLVRDQMLGHAIDASQKLLGALHSDARDHMLRRAWIGPRFQIVLSFPELALNLPLGRSCFGAEPGALSYDEARALLLGRDGDTPSLLEQFSNEMDHTRTPYSDIDVWAAWYACIGRCIGGKPIREFSADPAELRTLGLALRALGSRVSGCSYASDLPLFRILGDSLEAFDHAQDGKNVALGWIDIAGYHLQAGDEQRASSAYMRAGGRFHQIAERLMAQGKSAEGNECLVQAHDAYEKAAAHRANAAVSSGTSGSTVAQAHAAPDEPVNAAGIHSDTP
;
A
#
# COMPACT_ATOMS: atom_id res chain seq x y z
N MET A 1 26.83 13.64 -17.92
CA MET A 1 26.31 12.38 -18.50
C MET A 1 27.19 11.19 -18.14
N ALA A 2 28.48 11.16 -18.53
CA ALA A 2 29.39 10.03 -18.28
C ALA A 2 29.39 9.41 -16.86
N LEU A 3 29.21 10.20 -15.79
CA LEU A 3 29.09 9.66 -14.42
C LEU A 3 27.82 8.81 -14.20
N LEU A 4 26.68 9.32 -14.66
CA LEU A 4 25.38 8.65 -14.51
C LEU A 4 25.32 7.41 -15.41
N ASP A 5 25.81 7.54 -16.64
CA ASP A 5 25.86 6.43 -17.60
C ASP A 5 26.77 5.29 -17.10
N ASP A 6 27.95 5.62 -16.53
CA ASP A 6 28.85 4.62 -15.95
C ASP A 6 28.22 3.92 -14.74
N PHE A 7 27.51 4.68 -13.89
CA PHE A 7 26.83 4.11 -12.72
C PHE A 7 25.67 3.19 -13.13
N ASN A 8 24.84 3.62 -14.08
CA ASN A 8 23.74 2.80 -14.62
C ASN A 8 24.25 1.51 -15.26
N ARG A 9 25.32 1.60 -16.05
CA ARG A 9 25.95 0.41 -16.64
C ARG A 9 26.40 -0.59 -15.57
N ARG A 10 27.00 -0.13 -14.46
CA ARG A 10 27.40 -1.02 -13.36
C ARG A 10 26.22 -1.64 -12.64
N LEU A 11 25.08 -0.94 -12.54
CA LEU A 11 23.85 -1.50 -11.96
C LEU A 11 23.26 -2.62 -12.82
N GLU A 12 23.53 -2.63 -14.13
CA GLU A 12 23.09 -3.67 -15.07
C GLU A 12 24.06 -4.86 -15.14
N GLU A 13 25.31 -4.69 -14.71
CA GLU A 13 26.33 -5.75 -14.71
C GLU A 13 26.09 -6.78 -13.58
N ALA A 14 26.56 -8.02 -13.79
CA ALA A 14 26.29 -9.15 -12.89
C ALA A 14 26.86 -9.00 -11.46
N GLY A 15 27.64 -7.95 -11.21
CA GLY A 15 28.09 -7.55 -9.87
C GLY A 15 27.42 -6.25 -9.48
N TRP A 16 26.51 -6.31 -8.51
CA TRP A 16 25.89 -5.11 -7.95
C TRP A 16 26.96 -4.17 -7.38
N PRO A 17 26.79 -2.84 -7.50
CA PRO A 17 27.74 -1.91 -6.92
C PRO A 17 27.91 -2.12 -5.42
N ASP A 18 29.13 -1.94 -4.92
CA ASP A 18 29.39 -2.01 -3.49
C ASP A 18 29.01 -0.69 -2.77
N ASP A 19 29.01 -0.72 -1.43
CA ASP A 19 28.65 0.45 -0.62
C ASP A 19 29.61 1.64 -0.84
N ALA A 20 30.86 1.40 -1.24
CA ALA A 20 31.82 2.46 -1.55
C ALA A 20 31.51 3.12 -2.90
N GLU A 21 31.07 2.35 -3.88
CA GLU A 21 30.61 2.85 -5.18
C GLU A 21 29.33 3.67 -5.05
N PHE A 22 28.34 3.23 -4.26
CA PHE A 22 27.15 4.03 -3.98
C PHE A 22 27.50 5.36 -3.31
N ARG A 23 28.35 5.33 -2.27
CA ARG A 23 28.79 6.55 -1.58
C ARG A 23 29.59 7.47 -2.51
N GLY A 24 30.46 6.90 -3.33
CA GLY A 24 31.25 7.62 -4.33
C GLY A 24 30.36 8.27 -5.40
N PHE A 25 29.34 7.57 -5.88
CA PHE A 25 28.34 8.11 -6.80
C PHE A 25 27.61 9.30 -6.18
N LEU A 26 27.03 9.15 -4.97
CA LEU A 26 26.30 10.23 -4.31
C LEU A 26 27.16 11.49 -4.11
N ALA A 27 28.39 11.31 -3.63
CA ALA A 27 29.32 12.42 -3.42
C ALA A 27 29.71 13.12 -4.73
N ARG A 28 29.97 12.36 -5.81
CA ARG A 28 30.33 12.93 -7.12
C ARG A 28 29.13 13.56 -7.81
N PHE A 29 27.96 12.93 -7.76
CA PHE A 29 26.76 13.39 -8.44
C PHE A 29 26.26 14.73 -7.88
N ALA A 30 26.35 14.93 -6.56
CA ALA A 30 26.03 16.20 -5.91
C ALA A 30 26.85 17.40 -6.45
N ASN A 31 28.06 17.14 -6.97
CA ASN A 31 28.99 18.17 -7.43
C ASN A 31 29.10 18.25 -8.97
N LEU A 32 29.01 17.10 -9.66
CA LEU A 32 29.30 16.92 -11.07
C LEU A 32 28.09 16.44 -11.89
N GLY A 33 26.92 16.31 -11.27
CA GLY A 33 25.70 15.90 -11.95
C GLY A 33 25.28 16.88 -13.05
N PRO A 34 24.51 16.41 -14.06
CA PRO A 34 24.16 17.20 -15.25
C PRO A 34 23.06 18.23 -14.94
N ILE A 35 23.38 19.24 -14.12
CA ILE A 35 22.38 20.24 -13.72
C ILE A 35 21.78 20.97 -14.91
N ASP A 36 22.55 21.22 -15.97
CA ASP A 36 22.07 22.03 -17.09
C ASP A 36 20.93 21.34 -17.83
N THR A 37 20.97 20.00 -17.92
CA THR A 37 19.87 19.19 -18.43
C THR A 37 18.71 19.12 -17.44
N LEU A 38 19.01 18.90 -16.16
CA LEU A 38 17.99 18.80 -15.11
C LEU A 38 17.22 20.10 -14.89
N ARG A 39 17.87 21.26 -15.02
CA ARG A 39 17.33 22.57 -14.68
C ARG A 39 16.05 22.90 -15.45
N ASN A 40 15.91 22.41 -16.67
CA ASN A 40 14.70 22.59 -17.47
C ASN A 40 13.47 21.87 -16.88
N CYS A 41 13.68 20.90 -16.00
CA CYS A 41 12.62 20.17 -15.33
C CYS A 41 12.12 20.83 -14.04
N PHE A 42 12.79 21.88 -13.51
CA PHE A 42 12.49 22.43 -12.18
C PHE A 42 12.11 23.91 -12.21
N THR A 43 11.14 24.30 -11.38
CA THR A 43 10.68 25.70 -11.24
C THR A 43 11.56 26.52 -10.29
N CYS A 44 12.16 25.86 -9.30
CA CYS A 44 12.95 26.49 -8.24
C CYS A 44 13.89 25.47 -7.60
N GLY A 45 14.78 25.94 -6.71
CA GLY A 45 15.71 25.11 -5.95
C GLY A 45 17.17 25.46 -6.20
N HIS A 46 18.01 25.29 -5.18
CA HIS A 46 19.44 25.44 -5.34
C HIS A 46 19.98 24.25 -6.12
N LYS A 47 20.88 24.52 -7.10
CA LYS A 47 21.53 23.50 -7.93
C LYS A 47 22.03 22.32 -7.11
N GLN A 48 22.72 22.59 -6.01
CA GLN A 48 23.33 21.57 -5.17
C GLN A 48 22.27 20.67 -4.51
N ASP A 49 21.18 21.25 -4.00
CA ASP A 49 20.10 20.50 -3.38
C ASP A 49 19.39 19.59 -4.38
N ILE A 50 19.08 20.10 -5.57
CA ILE A 50 18.48 19.31 -6.66
C ILE A 50 19.35 18.10 -6.99
N LEU A 51 20.66 18.29 -7.14
CA LEU A 51 21.58 17.20 -7.45
C LEU A 51 21.69 16.18 -6.31
N ILE A 52 21.71 16.63 -5.06
CA ILE A 52 21.72 15.75 -3.88
C ILE A 52 20.45 14.89 -3.87
N TRP A 53 19.27 15.52 -3.98
CA TRP A 53 17.99 14.81 -3.96
C TRP A 53 17.87 13.86 -5.15
N ALA A 54 18.24 14.29 -6.35
CA ALA A 54 18.25 13.47 -7.56
C ALA A 54 19.15 12.24 -7.42
N GLY A 55 20.35 12.40 -6.89
CA GLY A 55 21.27 11.29 -6.65
C GLY A 55 20.70 10.28 -5.64
N GLN A 56 20.15 10.78 -4.52
CA GLN A 56 19.52 9.93 -3.49
C GLN A 56 18.31 9.17 -4.02
N CYS A 57 17.43 9.85 -4.77
CA CYS A 57 16.25 9.26 -5.40
C CYS A 57 16.65 8.17 -6.40
N HIS A 58 17.64 8.45 -7.23
CA HIS A 58 18.08 7.49 -8.24
C HIS A 58 18.66 6.23 -7.58
N VAL A 59 19.51 6.37 -6.55
CA VAL A 59 20.03 5.22 -5.80
C VAL A 59 18.89 4.44 -5.13
N SER A 60 17.91 5.12 -4.52
CA SER A 60 16.79 4.45 -3.85
C SER A 60 15.80 3.79 -4.82
N SER A 61 15.87 4.08 -6.12
CA SER A 61 15.04 3.38 -7.12
C SER A 61 15.46 1.92 -7.36
N TYR A 62 16.64 1.52 -6.91
CA TYR A 62 17.19 0.16 -7.07
C TYR A 62 17.19 -0.62 -5.75
N GLY A 63 16.99 -1.95 -5.83
CA GLY A 63 16.95 -2.81 -4.64
C GLY A 63 18.23 -2.76 -3.80
N ALA A 64 19.40 -2.97 -4.41
CA ALA A 64 20.68 -2.90 -3.69
C ALA A 64 21.00 -1.47 -3.18
N GLY A 65 20.59 -0.44 -3.93
CA GLY A 65 20.75 0.94 -3.50
C GLY A 65 19.92 1.25 -2.25
N ARG A 66 18.69 0.73 -2.16
CA ARG A 66 17.91 0.80 -0.91
C ARG A 66 18.57 0.07 0.24
N ASP A 67 19.09 -1.13 0.01
CA ASP A 67 19.80 -1.88 1.06
C ASP A 67 21.02 -1.13 1.58
N PHE A 68 21.79 -0.52 0.68
CA PHE A 68 22.88 0.40 1.04
C PHE A 68 22.36 1.57 1.89
N LEU A 69 21.31 2.25 1.46
CA LEU A 69 20.73 3.39 2.19
C LEU A 69 20.18 2.99 3.57
N VAL A 70 19.66 1.78 3.73
CA VAL A 70 19.27 1.24 5.05
C VAL A 70 20.51 1.06 5.93
N ARG A 71 21.55 0.39 5.42
CA ARG A 71 22.81 0.17 6.16
C ARG A 71 23.48 1.48 6.59
N ASP A 72 23.46 2.48 5.71
CA ASP A 72 24.06 3.80 5.94
C ASP A 72 23.12 4.77 6.68
N GLN A 73 21.93 4.33 7.10
CA GLN A 73 20.92 5.14 7.79
C GLN A 73 20.47 6.39 6.99
N MET A 74 20.51 6.29 5.67
CA MET A 74 20.16 7.36 4.73
C MET A 74 18.82 7.15 4.03
N LEU A 75 18.13 6.01 4.22
CA LEU A 75 16.87 5.72 3.52
C LEU A 75 15.81 6.80 3.78
N GLY A 76 15.65 7.26 5.03
CA GLY A 76 14.72 8.35 5.36
C GLY A 76 15.01 9.64 4.58
N HIS A 77 16.30 10.01 4.44
CA HIS A 77 16.70 11.16 3.63
C HIS A 77 16.34 10.99 2.15
N ALA A 78 16.49 9.78 1.59
CA ALA A 78 16.11 9.50 0.21
C ALA A 78 14.58 9.54 0.00
N ILE A 79 13.80 9.14 1.00
CA ILE A 79 12.34 9.26 0.98
C ILE A 79 11.95 10.75 1.02
N ASP A 80 12.54 11.57 1.89
CA ASP A 80 12.29 13.01 1.93
C ASP A 80 12.72 13.71 0.63
N ALA A 81 13.84 13.28 0.05
CA ALA A 81 14.32 13.77 -1.22
C ALA A 81 13.31 13.55 -2.35
N SER A 82 12.61 12.40 -2.36
CA SER A 82 11.59 12.11 -3.38
C SER A 82 10.48 13.15 -3.42
N GLN A 83 9.97 13.53 -2.25
CA GLN A 83 8.92 14.54 -2.13
C GLN A 83 9.43 15.93 -2.51
N LYS A 84 10.62 16.32 -2.03
CA LYS A 84 11.23 17.62 -2.35
C LYS A 84 11.46 17.76 -3.85
N LEU A 85 11.96 16.70 -4.49
CA LEU A 85 12.23 16.70 -5.92
C LEU A 85 10.93 16.74 -6.73
N LEU A 86 9.93 15.94 -6.37
CA LEU A 86 8.60 15.96 -7.00
C LEU A 86 7.92 17.34 -6.89
N GLY A 87 8.04 18.00 -5.74
CA GLY A 87 7.47 19.32 -5.49
C GLY A 87 8.18 20.46 -6.21
N ALA A 88 9.42 20.26 -6.63
CA ALA A 88 10.21 21.24 -7.37
C ALA A 88 10.02 21.15 -8.90
N LEU A 89 9.39 20.09 -9.41
CA LEU A 89 9.21 19.86 -10.85
C LEU A 89 8.28 20.92 -11.47
N HIS A 90 8.63 21.34 -12.68
CA HIS A 90 7.72 22.06 -13.57
C HIS A 90 6.54 21.17 -13.98
N SER A 91 5.37 21.76 -14.20
CA SER A 91 4.13 21.04 -14.56
C SER A 91 4.33 20.08 -15.72
N ASP A 92 5.00 20.54 -16.78
CA ASP A 92 5.18 19.78 -18.02
C ASP A 92 6.09 18.56 -17.81
N ALA A 93 7.19 18.73 -17.07
CA ALA A 93 8.07 17.63 -16.72
C ALA A 93 7.36 16.62 -15.81
N ARG A 94 6.62 17.12 -14.81
CA ARG A 94 5.85 16.30 -13.88
C ARG A 94 4.77 15.47 -14.59
N ASP A 95 3.98 16.08 -15.47
CA ASP A 95 2.98 15.37 -16.28
C ASP A 95 3.65 14.32 -17.19
N HIS A 96 4.73 14.68 -17.89
CA HIS A 96 5.49 13.73 -18.71
C HIS A 96 5.99 12.52 -17.91
N MET A 97 6.55 12.78 -16.73
CA MET A 97 7.08 11.75 -15.83
C MET A 97 5.99 10.84 -15.29
N LEU A 98 4.83 11.39 -14.89
CA LEU A 98 3.70 10.62 -14.36
C LEU A 98 3.09 9.68 -15.39
N ARG A 99 2.95 10.12 -16.65
CA ARG A 99 2.43 9.27 -17.73
C ARG A 99 3.32 8.07 -18.06
N ARG A 100 4.60 8.17 -17.70
CA ARG A 100 5.64 7.14 -17.95
C ARG A 100 6.04 6.40 -16.67
N ALA A 101 5.24 6.53 -15.61
CA ALA A 101 5.47 5.80 -14.39
C ALA A 101 5.42 4.29 -14.63
N TRP A 102 6.24 3.56 -13.90
CA TRP A 102 6.32 2.10 -14.03
C TRP A 102 6.61 1.45 -12.67
N ILE A 103 6.43 0.14 -12.60
CA ILE A 103 6.69 -0.64 -11.40
C ILE A 103 8.16 -1.07 -11.34
N GLY A 104 8.91 -0.37 -10.49
CA GLY A 104 10.32 -0.53 -10.24
C GLY A 104 10.72 -1.79 -9.46
N PRO A 105 12.04 -1.99 -9.28
CA PRO A 105 12.56 -2.97 -8.34
C PRO A 105 11.88 -2.85 -6.97
N ARG A 106 11.56 -3.99 -6.37
CA ARG A 106 10.78 -4.11 -5.13
C ARG A 106 9.37 -3.52 -5.21
N PHE A 107 8.78 -3.47 -6.41
CA PHE A 107 7.46 -2.92 -6.66
C PHE A 107 7.34 -1.42 -6.35
N GLN A 108 8.42 -0.65 -6.45
CA GLN A 108 8.33 0.80 -6.25
C GLN A 108 7.54 1.46 -7.39
N ILE A 109 6.77 2.51 -7.11
CA ILE A 109 6.27 3.38 -8.17
C ILE A 109 7.42 4.30 -8.58
N VAL A 110 7.92 4.18 -9.80
CA VAL A 110 9.10 4.93 -10.26
C VAL A 110 8.74 5.83 -11.43
N LEU A 111 9.17 7.09 -11.36
CA LEU A 111 9.13 8.03 -12.47
C LEU A 111 10.53 8.14 -13.07
N SER A 112 10.63 8.26 -14.39
CA SER A 112 11.90 8.48 -15.09
C SER A 112 11.97 9.89 -15.62
N PHE A 113 13.09 10.58 -15.38
CA PHE A 113 13.28 11.95 -15.85
C PHE A 113 13.30 12.03 -17.38
N PRO A 114 12.80 13.12 -17.98
CA PRO A 114 12.96 13.37 -19.40
C PRO A 114 14.44 13.45 -19.77
N GLU A 115 14.83 12.84 -20.89
CA GLU A 115 16.16 12.96 -21.50
C GLU A 115 17.36 12.46 -20.66
N LEU A 116 17.11 11.93 -19.47
CA LEU A 116 18.14 11.40 -18.57
C LEU A 116 17.70 10.03 -18.04
N ALA A 117 18.65 9.10 -18.00
CA ALA A 117 18.48 7.81 -17.33
C ALA A 117 18.55 7.97 -15.80
N LEU A 118 17.72 8.87 -15.26
CA LEU A 118 17.60 9.18 -13.85
C LEU A 118 16.18 8.82 -13.39
N ASN A 119 16.06 8.31 -12.16
CA ASN A 119 14.81 7.79 -11.64
C ASN A 119 14.42 8.50 -10.34
N LEU A 120 13.12 8.63 -10.13
CA LEU A 120 12.48 9.18 -8.95
C LEU A 120 11.46 8.15 -8.42
N PRO A 121 11.79 7.37 -7.37
CA PRO A 121 10.81 6.53 -6.72
C PRO A 121 9.87 7.40 -5.87
N LEU A 122 8.57 7.12 -5.93
CA LEU A 122 7.57 7.84 -5.15
C LEU A 122 7.39 7.19 -3.77
N GLY A 123 7.68 7.95 -2.72
CA GLY A 123 7.42 7.55 -1.34
C GLY A 123 6.01 7.94 -0.85
N ARG A 124 5.63 7.49 0.34
CA ARG A 124 4.35 7.81 1.00
C ARG A 124 4.03 9.31 1.01
N SER A 125 5.02 10.16 1.29
CA SER A 125 4.86 11.61 1.38
C SER A 125 4.52 12.27 0.03
N CYS A 126 4.85 11.63 -1.10
CA CYS A 126 4.45 12.10 -2.42
C CYS A 126 2.93 12.05 -2.65
N PHE A 127 2.19 11.32 -1.82
CA PHE A 127 0.73 11.19 -1.89
C PHE A 127 0.00 11.83 -0.70
N GLY A 128 0.74 12.60 0.11
CA GLY A 128 0.23 13.27 1.31
C GLY A 128 -0.56 14.55 1.03
N ALA A 129 -0.76 15.33 2.09
CA ALA A 129 -1.39 16.65 2.03
C ALA A 129 -0.38 17.81 1.88
N GLU A 130 0.92 17.50 1.97
CA GLU A 130 1.99 18.49 1.94
C GLU A 130 2.09 19.20 0.58
N PRO A 131 2.57 20.46 0.54
CA PRO A 131 2.87 21.15 -0.70
C PRO A 131 3.80 20.33 -1.61
N GLY A 132 3.46 20.26 -2.90
CA GLY A 132 4.22 19.50 -3.89
C GLY A 132 3.86 18.02 -3.97
N ALA A 133 3.07 17.47 -3.05
CA ALA A 133 2.48 16.13 -3.20
C ALA A 133 1.52 16.07 -4.41
N LEU A 134 1.21 14.86 -4.89
CA LEU A 134 0.27 14.65 -5.97
C LEU A 134 -1.14 15.06 -5.55
N SER A 135 -1.83 15.76 -6.43
CA SER A 135 -3.26 16.02 -6.33
C SER A 135 -4.08 14.73 -6.50
N TYR A 136 -5.38 14.82 -6.20
CA TYR A 136 -6.32 13.74 -6.49
C TYR A 136 -6.30 13.34 -7.98
N ASP A 137 -6.35 14.33 -8.88
CA ASP A 137 -6.39 14.09 -10.31
C ASP A 137 -5.10 13.48 -10.83
N GLU A 138 -3.94 13.93 -10.34
CA GLU A 138 -2.64 13.34 -10.70
C GLU A 138 -2.50 11.90 -10.20
N ALA A 139 -2.90 11.62 -8.95
CA ALA A 139 -2.86 10.25 -8.42
C ALA A 139 -3.82 9.32 -9.17
N ARG A 140 -4.98 9.85 -9.60
CA ARG A 140 -5.94 9.11 -10.42
C ARG A 140 -5.39 8.83 -11.81
N ALA A 141 -4.82 9.84 -12.47
CA ALA A 141 -4.18 9.66 -13.78
C ALA A 141 -2.98 8.69 -13.70
N LEU A 142 -2.21 8.72 -12.62
CA LEU A 142 -1.11 7.80 -12.38
C LEU A 142 -1.58 6.34 -12.24
N LEU A 143 -2.62 6.07 -11.44
CA LEU A 143 -3.05 4.71 -11.15
C LEU A 143 -3.96 4.10 -12.22
N LEU A 144 -4.85 4.92 -12.80
CA LEU A 144 -5.90 4.48 -13.73
C LEU A 144 -5.64 4.91 -15.17
N GLY A 145 -4.68 5.80 -15.39
CA GLY A 145 -4.28 6.18 -16.75
C GLY A 145 -3.85 4.97 -17.55
N ARG A 146 -4.34 4.90 -18.79
CA ARG A 146 -3.95 3.91 -19.79
C ARG A 146 -3.34 4.64 -20.98
N ASP A 147 -2.22 4.12 -21.47
CA ASP A 147 -1.62 4.58 -22.71
C ASP A 147 -1.82 3.48 -23.78
N GLY A 148 -2.81 3.70 -24.64
CA GLY A 148 -3.26 2.72 -25.63
C GLY A 148 -3.75 1.42 -24.98
N ASP A 149 -3.20 0.29 -25.43
CA ASP A 149 -3.54 -1.05 -24.94
C ASP A 149 -2.75 -1.46 -23.68
N THR A 150 -1.91 -0.56 -23.14
CA THR A 150 -1.12 -0.85 -21.94
C THR A 150 -2.04 -0.88 -20.72
N PRO A 151 -1.99 -1.95 -19.89
CA PRO A 151 -2.75 -1.99 -18.64
C PRO A 151 -2.36 -0.82 -17.73
N SER A 152 -3.31 -0.34 -16.93
CA SER A 152 -3.04 0.73 -15.97
C SER A 152 -2.01 0.29 -14.93
N LEU A 153 -1.40 1.24 -14.23
CA LEU A 153 -0.42 0.94 -13.19
C LEU A 153 -1.03 0.08 -12.05
N LEU A 154 -2.30 0.30 -11.73
CA LEU A 154 -3.03 -0.51 -10.76
C LEU A 154 -3.25 -1.95 -11.25
N GLU A 155 -3.59 -2.13 -12.53
CA GLU A 155 -3.75 -3.45 -13.16
C GLU A 155 -2.42 -4.21 -13.17
N GLN A 156 -1.33 -3.55 -13.59
CA GLN A 156 0.02 -4.10 -13.57
C GLN A 156 0.40 -4.55 -12.15
N PHE A 157 0.18 -3.69 -11.15
CA PHE A 157 0.49 -4.01 -9.76
C PHE A 157 -0.29 -5.23 -9.26
N SER A 158 -1.61 -5.26 -9.49
CA SER A 158 -2.44 -6.40 -9.06
C SER A 158 -1.97 -7.72 -9.70
N ASN A 159 -1.63 -7.70 -10.99
CA ASN A 159 -1.15 -8.86 -11.72
C ASN A 159 0.23 -9.30 -11.23
N GLU A 160 1.20 -8.40 -11.08
CA GLU A 160 2.54 -8.76 -10.64
C GLU A 160 2.54 -9.35 -9.22
N MET A 161 1.68 -8.83 -8.35
CA MET A 161 1.58 -9.28 -6.97
C MET A 161 1.02 -10.69 -6.83
N ASP A 162 0.14 -11.12 -7.74
CA ASP A 162 -0.38 -12.50 -7.81
C ASP A 162 0.70 -13.51 -8.22
N HIS A 163 1.68 -13.08 -9.03
CA HIS A 163 2.70 -13.98 -9.61
C HIS A 163 3.98 -14.07 -8.79
N THR A 164 4.22 -13.14 -7.87
CA THR A 164 5.54 -13.01 -7.24
C THR A 164 5.53 -13.47 -5.79
N ARG A 165 6.24 -14.55 -5.44
CA ARG A 165 6.56 -14.87 -4.03
C ARG A 165 7.79 -14.10 -3.58
N THR A 166 7.75 -12.77 -3.62
CA THR A 166 8.89 -11.95 -3.18
C THR A 166 9.16 -12.18 -1.68
N PRO A 167 10.36 -12.68 -1.32
CA PRO A 167 10.71 -12.96 0.08
C PRO A 167 11.11 -11.70 0.85
N TYR A 168 11.33 -10.57 0.17
CA TYR A 168 11.76 -9.33 0.78
C TYR A 168 10.62 -8.31 0.78
N SER A 169 10.26 -7.83 1.96
CA SER A 169 9.15 -6.90 2.17
C SER A 169 9.70 -5.53 2.58
N ASP A 170 9.34 -4.50 1.81
CA ASP A 170 9.78 -3.13 2.03
C ASP A 170 8.57 -2.29 2.45
N ILE A 171 8.47 -2.02 3.75
CA ILE A 171 7.27 -1.40 4.34
C ILE A 171 7.00 -0.01 3.77
N ASP A 172 8.04 0.74 3.41
CA ASP A 172 7.91 2.07 2.82
C ASP A 172 7.27 2.01 1.43
N VAL A 173 7.55 0.94 0.68
CA VAL A 173 6.93 0.71 -0.64
C VAL A 173 5.45 0.40 -0.47
N TRP A 174 5.09 -0.46 0.48
CA TRP A 174 3.69 -0.76 0.77
C TRP A 174 2.93 0.47 1.29
N ALA A 175 3.59 1.29 2.10
CA ALA A 175 3.04 2.55 2.56
C ALA A 175 2.83 3.56 1.41
N ALA A 176 3.74 3.60 0.44
CA ALA A 176 3.59 4.42 -0.76
C ALA A 176 2.41 3.95 -1.62
N TRP A 177 2.26 2.64 -1.87
CA TRP A 177 1.10 2.10 -2.59
C TRP A 177 -0.22 2.39 -1.90
N TYR A 178 -0.30 2.16 -0.59
CA TYR A 178 -1.53 2.45 0.18
C TYR A 178 -1.88 3.94 0.12
N ALA A 179 -0.88 4.82 0.27
CA ALA A 179 -1.10 6.26 0.18
C ALA A 179 -1.50 6.70 -1.23
N CYS A 180 -0.93 6.10 -2.28
CA CYS A 180 -1.30 6.34 -3.67
C CYS A 180 -2.76 5.97 -3.94
N ILE A 181 -3.17 4.75 -3.53
CA ILE A 181 -4.56 4.28 -3.66
C ILE A 181 -5.50 5.19 -2.85
N GLY A 182 -5.16 5.50 -1.60
CA GLY A 182 -5.95 6.40 -0.76
C GLY A 182 -6.11 7.80 -1.37
N ARG A 183 -5.05 8.34 -1.98
CA ARG A 183 -5.08 9.63 -2.67
C ARG A 183 -5.95 9.59 -3.93
N CYS A 184 -5.92 8.49 -4.68
CA CYS A 184 -6.76 8.25 -5.85
C CYS A 184 -8.24 8.02 -5.50
N ILE A 185 -8.55 7.47 -4.33
CA ILE A 185 -9.91 7.42 -3.78
C ILE A 185 -10.36 8.82 -3.37
N GLY A 186 -9.45 9.65 -2.85
CA GLY A 186 -9.72 11.06 -2.54
C GLY A 186 -10.66 11.27 -1.35
N GLY A 187 -10.73 10.31 -0.42
CA GLY A 187 -11.63 10.36 0.73
C GLY A 187 -13.10 10.07 0.43
N LYS A 188 -13.41 9.66 -0.80
CA LYS A 188 -14.76 9.22 -1.21
C LYS A 188 -15.00 7.76 -0.83
N PRO A 189 -16.27 7.30 -0.75
CA PRO A 189 -16.59 5.88 -0.60
C PRO A 189 -16.00 5.03 -1.74
N ILE A 190 -15.67 3.75 -1.48
CA ILE A 190 -15.01 2.88 -2.48
C ILE A 190 -15.88 2.69 -3.72
N ARG A 191 -17.21 2.63 -3.57
CA ARG A 191 -18.15 2.56 -4.71
C ARG A 191 -18.03 3.70 -5.72
N GLU A 192 -17.46 4.83 -5.33
CA GLU A 192 -17.26 6.01 -6.18
C GLU A 192 -15.88 6.02 -6.86
N PHE A 193 -15.05 4.99 -6.60
CA PHE A 193 -13.73 4.85 -7.21
C PHE A 193 -13.82 4.71 -8.74
N SER A 194 -14.74 3.88 -9.22
CA SER A 194 -15.05 3.70 -10.63
C SER A 194 -16.48 3.19 -10.82
N ALA A 195 -17.09 3.56 -11.96
CA ALA A 195 -18.34 2.97 -12.40
C ALA A 195 -18.14 1.60 -13.09
N ASP A 196 -16.90 1.26 -13.48
CA ASP A 196 -16.56 -0.01 -14.08
C ASP A 196 -16.32 -1.09 -13.00
N PRO A 197 -17.14 -2.16 -12.95
CA PRO A 197 -16.93 -3.27 -12.03
C PRO A 197 -15.55 -3.94 -12.18
N ALA A 198 -14.96 -3.92 -13.38
CA ALA A 198 -13.64 -4.49 -13.61
C ALA A 198 -12.54 -3.69 -12.87
N GLU A 199 -12.61 -2.36 -12.90
CA GLU A 199 -11.67 -1.50 -12.17
C GLU A 199 -11.83 -1.64 -10.65
N LEU A 200 -13.07 -1.75 -10.16
CA LEU A 200 -13.35 -2.04 -8.74
C LEU A 200 -12.78 -3.41 -8.33
N ARG A 201 -12.90 -4.41 -9.20
CA ARG A 201 -12.29 -5.74 -8.98
C ARG A 201 -10.77 -5.63 -8.90
N THR A 202 -10.14 -4.90 -9.82
CA THR A 202 -8.69 -4.65 -9.81
C THR A 202 -8.24 -3.93 -8.54
N LEU A 203 -8.98 -2.92 -8.08
CA LEU A 203 -8.74 -2.26 -6.80
C LEU A 203 -8.81 -3.25 -5.64
N GLY A 204 -9.84 -4.09 -5.61
CA GLY A 204 -10.00 -5.14 -4.61
C GLY A 204 -8.80 -6.09 -4.57
N LEU A 205 -8.34 -6.55 -5.74
CA LEU A 205 -7.15 -7.42 -5.88
C LEU A 205 -5.88 -6.73 -5.39
N ALA A 206 -5.64 -5.49 -5.81
CA ALA A 206 -4.48 -4.70 -5.38
C ALA A 206 -4.44 -4.50 -3.86
N LEU A 207 -5.56 -4.12 -3.24
CA LEU A 207 -5.67 -3.94 -1.79
C LEU A 207 -5.51 -5.26 -1.03
N ARG A 208 -6.09 -6.35 -1.54
CA ARG A 208 -5.94 -7.67 -0.93
C ARG A 208 -4.48 -8.14 -0.95
N ALA A 209 -3.83 -8.00 -2.10
CA ALA A 209 -2.42 -8.32 -2.28
C ALA A 209 -1.53 -7.50 -1.34
N LEU A 210 -1.82 -6.20 -1.21
CA LEU A 210 -1.15 -5.32 -0.26
C LEU A 210 -1.35 -5.80 1.18
N GLY A 211 -2.59 -6.13 1.57
CA GLY A 211 -2.93 -6.66 2.89
C GLY A 211 -2.15 -7.93 3.23
N SER A 212 -2.00 -8.85 2.26
CA SER A 212 -1.20 -10.07 2.43
C SER A 212 0.28 -9.77 2.73
N ARG A 213 0.88 -8.76 2.07
CA ARG A 213 2.27 -8.35 2.36
C ARG A 213 2.44 -7.68 3.70
N VAL A 214 1.50 -6.81 4.05
CA VAL A 214 1.50 -6.10 5.32
C VAL A 214 1.35 -7.08 6.49
N SER A 215 0.49 -8.10 6.37
CA SER A 215 0.35 -9.15 7.38
C SER A 215 1.64 -9.97 7.58
N GLY A 216 2.45 -10.15 6.54
CA GLY A 216 3.73 -10.85 6.62
C GLY A 216 4.89 -10.05 7.23
N CYS A 217 4.68 -8.77 7.56
CA CYS A 217 5.71 -7.88 8.06
C CYS A 217 5.68 -7.76 9.59
N SER A 218 6.78 -8.13 10.25
CA SER A 218 6.93 -8.05 11.72
C SER A 218 6.84 -6.62 12.30
N TYR A 219 7.08 -5.60 11.46
CA TYR A 219 7.07 -4.17 11.81
C TYR A 219 5.93 -3.40 11.12
N ALA A 220 4.87 -4.09 10.68
CA ALA A 220 3.74 -3.50 9.95
C ALA A 220 2.80 -2.62 10.78
N SER A 221 3.15 -2.27 12.03
CA SER A 221 2.28 -1.54 12.96
C SER A 221 1.73 -0.23 12.40
N ASP A 222 2.43 0.36 11.43
CA ASP A 222 2.13 1.70 10.91
C ASP A 222 1.12 1.68 9.74
N LEU A 223 0.82 0.49 9.18
CA LEU A 223 -0.18 0.34 8.12
C LEU A 223 -1.48 -0.25 8.66
N PRO A 224 -2.64 0.35 8.31
CA PRO A 224 -3.92 -0.06 8.88
C PRO A 224 -4.46 -1.31 8.19
N LEU A 225 -3.86 -2.49 8.47
CA LEU A 225 -4.17 -3.76 7.82
C LEU A 225 -5.68 -4.08 7.79
N PHE A 226 -6.38 -3.91 8.91
CA PHE A 226 -7.83 -4.15 8.95
C PHE A 226 -8.60 -3.24 7.98
N ARG A 227 -8.19 -1.98 7.84
CA ARG A 227 -8.79 -1.05 6.88
C ARG A 227 -8.48 -1.47 5.44
N ILE A 228 -7.24 -1.86 5.14
CA ILE A 228 -6.85 -2.37 3.81
C ILE A 228 -7.74 -3.57 3.41
N LEU A 229 -7.93 -4.52 4.32
CA LEU A 229 -8.79 -5.69 4.09
C LEU A 229 -10.28 -5.30 3.95
N GLY A 230 -10.75 -4.35 4.74
CA GLY A 230 -12.11 -3.80 4.65
C GLY A 230 -12.38 -3.11 3.30
N ASP A 231 -11.48 -2.22 2.88
CA ASP A 231 -11.57 -1.49 1.62
C ASP A 231 -11.52 -2.46 0.42
N SER A 232 -10.69 -3.52 0.51
CA SER A 232 -10.65 -4.60 -0.48
C SER A 232 -11.99 -5.34 -0.60
N LEU A 233 -12.61 -5.67 0.54
CA LEU A 233 -13.88 -6.36 0.57
C LEU A 233 -15.03 -5.50 0.02
N GLU A 234 -15.04 -4.21 0.34
CA GLU A 234 -16.00 -3.24 -0.22
C GLU A 234 -15.84 -3.12 -1.74
N ALA A 235 -14.60 -3.07 -2.25
CA ALA A 235 -14.31 -3.04 -3.68
C ALA A 235 -14.85 -4.29 -4.39
N PHE A 236 -14.64 -5.49 -3.83
CA PHE A 236 -15.17 -6.73 -4.40
C PHE A 236 -16.70 -6.82 -4.38
N ASP A 237 -17.34 -6.33 -3.31
CA ASP A 237 -18.81 -6.34 -3.21
C ASP A 237 -19.43 -5.42 -4.29
N HIS A 238 -18.85 -4.23 -4.50
CA HIS A 238 -19.27 -3.34 -5.58
C HIS A 238 -18.93 -3.86 -6.98
N ALA A 239 -17.84 -4.62 -7.13
CA ALA A 239 -17.53 -5.34 -8.36
C ALA A 239 -18.43 -6.57 -8.60
N GLN A 240 -19.31 -6.92 -7.65
CA GLN A 240 -20.15 -8.12 -7.65
C GLN A 240 -19.34 -9.43 -7.72
N ASP A 241 -18.08 -9.41 -7.26
CA ASP A 241 -17.20 -10.58 -7.22
C ASP A 241 -17.39 -11.31 -5.88
N GLY A 242 -18.50 -12.04 -5.78
CA GLY A 242 -18.88 -12.74 -4.54
C GLY A 242 -17.81 -13.70 -4.03
N LYS A 243 -17.05 -14.35 -4.93
CA LYS A 243 -15.98 -15.28 -4.55
C LYS A 243 -14.87 -14.53 -3.81
N ASN A 244 -14.43 -13.39 -4.35
CA ASN A 244 -13.43 -12.58 -3.68
C ASN A 244 -13.95 -11.89 -2.40
N VAL A 245 -15.24 -11.55 -2.31
CA VAL A 245 -15.85 -11.13 -1.03
C VAL A 245 -15.75 -12.23 0.03
N ALA A 246 -16.07 -13.48 -0.32
CA ALA A 246 -15.99 -14.60 0.61
C ALA A 246 -14.55 -14.86 1.07
N LEU A 247 -13.59 -14.79 0.14
CA LEU A 247 -12.17 -14.91 0.44
C LEU A 247 -11.64 -13.73 1.28
N GLY A 248 -12.10 -12.50 1.05
CA GLY A 248 -11.75 -11.34 1.88
C GLY A 248 -12.22 -11.50 3.33
N TRP A 249 -13.38 -12.11 3.56
CA TRP A 249 -13.82 -12.45 4.92
C TRP A 249 -12.91 -13.50 5.61
N ILE A 250 -12.33 -14.43 4.85
CA ILE A 250 -11.32 -15.37 5.38
C ILE A 250 -10.05 -14.61 5.80
N ASP A 251 -9.60 -13.66 4.99
CA ASP A 251 -8.42 -12.85 5.32
C ASP A 251 -8.64 -12.01 6.59
N ILE A 252 -9.84 -11.40 6.73
CA ILE A 252 -10.26 -10.69 7.96
C ILE A 252 -10.32 -11.64 9.16
N ALA A 253 -10.79 -12.88 8.98
CA ALA A 253 -10.76 -13.87 10.05
C ALA A 253 -9.33 -14.18 10.49
N GLY A 254 -8.40 -14.34 9.53
CA GLY A 254 -6.97 -14.52 9.79
C GLY A 254 -6.36 -13.36 10.60
N TYR A 255 -6.70 -12.12 10.25
CA TYR A 255 -6.30 -10.94 11.03
C TYR A 255 -6.77 -11.01 12.48
N HIS A 256 -8.04 -11.35 12.72
CA HIS A 256 -8.58 -11.45 14.08
C HIS A 256 -7.94 -12.59 14.88
N LEU A 257 -7.61 -13.71 14.25
CA LEU A 257 -6.87 -14.80 14.90
C LEU A 257 -5.46 -14.36 15.31
N GLN A 258 -4.75 -13.63 14.44
CA GLN A 258 -3.43 -13.06 14.78
C GLN A 258 -3.52 -12.08 15.96
N ALA A 259 -4.64 -11.37 16.10
CA ALA A 259 -4.91 -10.49 17.23
C ALA A 259 -5.45 -11.20 18.48
N GLY A 260 -5.67 -12.52 18.44
CA GLY A 260 -6.24 -13.31 19.54
C GLY A 260 -7.76 -13.13 19.75
N ASP A 261 -8.46 -12.49 18.80
CA ASP A 261 -9.90 -12.25 18.87
C ASP A 261 -10.69 -13.38 18.18
N GLU A 262 -10.77 -14.50 18.88
CA GLU A 262 -11.45 -15.74 18.44
C GLU A 262 -12.93 -15.50 18.06
N GLN A 263 -13.61 -14.60 18.77
CA GLN A 263 -15.03 -14.32 18.55
C GLN A 263 -15.26 -13.55 17.23
N ARG A 264 -14.43 -12.54 16.95
CA ARG A 264 -14.50 -11.83 15.66
C ARG A 264 -14.01 -12.69 14.51
N ALA A 265 -13.00 -13.55 14.72
CA ALA A 265 -12.57 -14.53 13.73
C ALA A 265 -13.72 -15.50 13.37
N SER A 266 -14.41 -16.07 14.36
CA SER A 266 -15.59 -16.91 14.14
C SER A 266 -16.67 -16.18 13.34
N SER A 267 -16.96 -14.92 13.69
CA SER A 267 -17.96 -14.11 13.00
C SER A 267 -17.59 -13.83 11.53
N ALA A 268 -16.32 -13.60 11.24
CA ALA A 268 -15.81 -13.41 9.88
C ALA A 268 -15.90 -14.71 9.05
N TYR A 269 -15.51 -15.86 9.63
CA TYR A 269 -15.69 -17.17 8.97
C TYR A 269 -17.16 -17.50 8.68
N MET A 270 -18.08 -17.18 9.60
CA MET A 270 -19.53 -17.32 9.33
C MET A 270 -19.97 -16.51 8.11
N ARG A 271 -19.47 -15.28 7.95
CA ARG A 271 -19.78 -14.43 6.79
C ARG A 271 -19.20 -15.00 5.49
N ALA A 272 -17.96 -15.52 5.53
CA ALA A 272 -17.35 -16.22 4.40
C ALA A 272 -18.19 -17.42 3.96
N GLY A 273 -18.57 -18.30 4.91
CA GLY A 273 -19.40 -19.47 4.64
C GLY A 273 -20.76 -19.12 4.03
N GLY A 274 -21.41 -18.08 4.56
CA GLY A 274 -22.68 -17.57 4.02
C GLY A 274 -22.56 -17.10 2.57
N ARG A 275 -21.48 -16.40 2.21
CA ARG A 275 -21.24 -15.95 0.84
C ARG A 275 -20.94 -17.10 -0.12
N PHE A 276 -20.10 -18.06 0.26
CA PHE A 276 -19.84 -19.24 -0.58
C PHE A 276 -21.12 -20.05 -0.83
N HIS A 277 -21.97 -20.19 0.19
CA HIS A 277 -23.25 -20.89 0.04
C HIS A 277 -24.18 -20.20 -0.97
N GLN A 278 -24.34 -18.87 -0.87
CA GLN A 278 -25.15 -18.10 -1.82
C GLN A 278 -24.64 -18.21 -3.26
N ILE A 279 -23.32 -18.25 -3.45
CA ILE A 279 -22.69 -18.44 -4.76
C ILE A 279 -23.00 -19.85 -5.29
N ALA A 280 -22.88 -20.87 -4.43
CA ALA A 280 -23.17 -22.25 -4.79
C ALA A 280 -24.61 -22.41 -5.28
N GLU A 281 -25.60 -21.88 -4.53
CA GLU A 281 -27.01 -21.92 -4.92
C GLU A 281 -27.24 -21.30 -6.30
N ARG A 282 -26.63 -20.14 -6.56
CA ARG A 282 -26.73 -19.46 -7.85
C ARG A 282 -26.12 -20.28 -8.99
N LEU A 283 -24.94 -20.87 -8.78
CA LEU A 283 -24.26 -21.70 -9.78
C LEU A 283 -25.04 -22.98 -10.07
N MET A 284 -25.60 -23.61 -9.03
CA MET A 284 -26.46 -24.79 -9.18
C MET A 284 -27.73 -24.46 -9.97
N ALA A 285 -28.37 -23.32 -9.69
CA ALA A 285 -29.54 -22.86 -10.47
C ALA A 285 -29.21 -22.58 -11.95
N GLN A 286 -27.95 -22.26 -12.26
CA GLN A 286 -27.45 -22.06 -13.62
C GLN A 286 -26.96 -23.37 -14.30
N GLY A 287 -27.11 -24.52 -13.65
CA GLY A 287 -26.65 -25.81 -14.16
C GLY A 287 -25.13 -26.05 -14.03
N LYS A 288 -24.41 -25.17 -13.33
CA LYS A 288 -22.96 -25.27 -13.07
C LYS A 288 -22.67 -26.05 -11.79
N SER A 289 -23.13 -27.30 -11.73
CA SER A 289 -23.09 -28.09 -10.49
C SER A 289 -21.67 -28.36 -9.96
N ALA A 290 -20.66 -28.48 -10.83
CA ALA A 290 -19.27 -28.68 -10.41
C ALA A 290 -18.72 -27.45 -9.66
N GLU A 291 -18.80 -26.26 -10.26
CA GLU A 291 -18.39 -24.99 -9.63
C GLU A 291 -19.20 -24.73 -8.34
N GLY A 292 -20.50 -25.07 -8.35
CA GLY A 292 -21.36 -24.95 -7.17
C GLY A 292 -20.92 -25.87 -6.02
N ASN A 293 -20.55 -27.12 -6.31
CA ASN A 293 -20.05 -28.06 -5.31
C ASN A 293 -18.72 -27.61 -4.69
N GLU A 294 -17.81 -27.04 -5.49
CA GLU A 294 -16.58 -26.45 -4.96
C GLU A 294 -16.88 -25.33 -3.96
N CYS A 295 -17.85 -24.47 -4.26
CA CYS A 295 -18.29 -23.42 -3.34
C CYS A 295 -18.93 -24.00 -2.06
N LEU A 296 -19.68 -25.10 -2.13
CA LEU A 296 -20.20 -25.76 -0.94
C LEU A 296 -19.10 -26.34 -0.04
N VAL A 297 -18.05 -26.92 -0.62
CA VAL A 297 -16.88 -27.39 0.14
C VAL A 297 -16.21 -26.23 0.87
N GLN A 298 -16.02 -25.09 0.19
CA GLN A 298 -15.46 -23.88 0.80
C GLN A 298 -16.38 -23.30 1.89
N ALA A 299 -17.70 -23.33 1.68
CA ALA A 299 -18.67 -22.91 2.68
C ALA A 299 -18.59 -23.78 3.95
N HIS A 300 -18.50 -25.10 3.78
CA HIS A 300 -18.39 -26.05 4.89
C HIS A 300 -17.13 -25.82 5.71
N ASP A 301 -15.96 -25.73 5.08
CA ASP A 301 -14.68 -25.44 5.75
C ASP A 301 -14.74 -24.13 6.55
N ALA A 302 -15.35 -23.09 5.98
CA ALA A 302 -15.53 -21.81 6.69
C ALA A 302 -16.46 -21.96 7.92
N TYR A 303 -17.57 -22.69 7.81
CA TYR A 303 -18.46 -22.93 8.96
C TYR A 303 -17.83 -23.79 10.04
N GLU A 304 -17.04 -24.80 9.68
CA GLU A 304 -16.29 -25.63 10.63
C GLU A 304 -15.28 -24.79 11.42
N LYS A 305 -14.50 -23.93 10.72
CA LYS A 305 -13.60 -22.97 11.37
C LYS A 305 -14.37 -22.02 12.28
N ALA A 306 -15.50 -21.49 11.83
CA ALA A 306 -16.33 -20.63 12.67
C ALA A 306 -16.79 -21.32 13.96
N ALA A 307 -17.20 -22.59 13.88
CA ALA A 307 -17.63 -23.37 15.04
C ALA A 307 -16.46 -23.63 16.01
N ALA A 308 -15.29 -24.01 15.49
CA ALA A 308 -14.09 -24.25 16.29
C ALA A 308 -13.67 -22.99 17.09
N HIS A 309 -13.59 -21.84 16.42
CA HIS A 309 -13.18 -20.59 17.06
C HIS A 309 -14.23 -20.06 18.06
N ARG A 310 -15.53 -20.30 17.81
CA ARG A 310 -16.59 -20.01 18.80
C ARG A 310 -16.44 -20.83 20.07
N ALA A 311 -16.13 -22.12 19.93
CA ALA A 311 -15.89 -23.00 21.07
C ALA A 311 -14.67 -22.54 21.87
N ASN A 312 -13.57 -22.17 21.19
CA ASN A 312 -12.37 -21.64 21.84
C ASN A 312 -12.65 -20.33 22.60
N ALA A 313 -13.39 -19.39 22.01
CA ALA A 313 -13.79 -18.16 22.68
C ALA A 313 -14.62 -18.42 23.95
N ALA A 314 -15.54 -19.39 23.90
CA ALA A 314 -16.35 -19.78 25.05
C ALA A 314 -15.50 -20.37 26.20
N VAL A 315 -14.52 -21.22 25.88
CA VAL A 315 -13.59 -21.78 26.87
C VAL A 315 -12.74 -20.67 27.51
N SER A 316 -12.18 -19.76 26.71
CA SER A 316 -11.37 -18.64 27.21
C SER A 316 -12.19 -17.71 28.11
N SER A 317 -13.44 -17.39 27.74
CA SER A 317 -14.34 -16.57 28.57
C SER A 317 -14.79 -17.26 29.86
N GLY A 318 -14.96 -18.59 29.83
CA GLY A 318 -15.29 -19.40 31.02
C GLY A 318 -14.11 -19.58 31.99
N THR A 319 -12.87 -19.51 31.48
CA THR A 319 -11.65 -19.67 32.30
C THR A 319 -11.27 -18.37 33.02
N SER A 320 -11.62 -17.20 32.47
CA SER A 320 -11.48 -15.90 33.16
C SER A 320 -12.51 -15.66 34.27
N GLY A 321 -13.47 -16.57 34.47
CA GLY A 321 -14.50 -16.49 35.51
C GLY A 321 -14.11 -17.05 36.88
N SER A 322 -12.89 -17.57 37.08
CA SER A 322 -12.53 -18.29 38.32
C SER A 322 -11.27 -17.83 39.06
N THR A 323 -10.52 -16.85 38.57
CA THR A 323 -9.42 -16.28 39.37
C THR A 323 -9.03 -14.90 38.85
N VAL A 324 -8.79 -13.96 39.77
CA VAL A 324 -8.48 -12.53 39.58
C VAL A 324 -9.71 -11.62 39.46
N ALA A 325 -10.52 -11.63 40.51
CA ALA A 325 -10.95 -10.36 41.10
C ALA A 325 -9.72 -9.69 41.73
N GLN A 326 -9.66 -8.36 41.63
CA GLN A 326 -8.67 -7.41 42.18
C GLN A 326 -7.42 -7.15 41.32
N ALA A 327 -7.45 -6.04 40.58
CA ALA A 327 -6.62 -4.85 40.86
C ALA A 327 -6.56 -3.91 39.63
N HIS A 328 -7.38 -2.87 39.61
CA HIS A 328 -6.91 -1.47 39.71
C HIS A 328 -8.03 -0.50 39.34
N ALA A 329 -8.21 0.45 40.25
CA ALA A 329 -9.16 1.54 40.21
C ALA A 329 -8.88 2.49 39.04
N ALA A 330 -9.96 3.09 38.54
CA ALA A 330 -9.97 4.21 37.61
C ALA A 330 -9.16 5.41 38.12
N PRO A 331 -8.64 6.26 37.22
CA PRO A 331 -8.44 7.66 37.50
C PRO A 331 -9.54 8.51 36.87
N ASP A 332 -10.07 9.39 37.73
CA ASP A 332 -10.93 10.55 37.56
C ASP A 332 -11.05 11.20 36.17
N GLU A 333 -12.30 11.43 35.75
CA GLU A 333 -12.67 12.52 34.84
C GLU A 333 -12.83 13.85 35.62
N PRO A 334 -12.42 15.00 35.05
CA PRO A 334 -12.78 16.30 35.60
C PRO A 334 -14.18 16.71 35.12
N VAL A 335 -15.08 16.97 36.07
CA VAL A 335 -16.40 17.55 35.81
C VAL A 335 -16.24 19.02 35.43
N ASN A 336 -16.62 19.32 34.18
CA ASN A 336 -16.77 20.68 33.67
C ASN A 336 -17.89 21.43 34.39
N ALA A 337 -17.59 22.67 34.75
CA ALA A 337 -18.49 23.64 35.32
C ALA A 337 -19.62 24.01 34.33
N ALA A 338 -20.86 23.81 34.74
CA ALA A 338 -22.02 24.48 34.17
C ALA A 338 -22.56 25.45 35.21
N GLY A 339 -22.36 26.74 34.96
CA GLY A 339 -22.95 27.83 35.73
C GLY A 339 -24.46 27.85 35.53
N ILE A 340 -25.19 27.95 36.64
CA ILE A 340 -26.59 28.33 36.66
C ILE A 340 -26.73 29.51 37.63
N HIS A 341 -27.10 30.64 37.05
CA HIS A 341 -27.62 31.83 37.72
C HIS A 341 -28.86 31.48 38.55
N SER A 342 -28.93 32.01 39.77
CA SER A 342 -30.19 32.53 40.32
C SER A 342 -29.92 33.56 41.43
N ASP A 343 -30.56 34.71 41.27
CA ASP A 343 -30.62 35.90 42.12
C ASP A 343 -31.16 35.56 43.53
N THR A 344 -30.84 36.28 44.61
CA THR A 344 -31.41 37.58 45.09
C THR A 344 -31.06 37.69 46.60
N PRO A 345 -31.31 38.80 47.33
CA PRO A 345 -31.79 40.13 46.93
C PRO A 345 -30.77 41.27 47.17
#